data_AF-B5W824-F1
#
_entry.id   AF-B5W824-F1
#
_cell.length_a   1.000
_cell.length_b   1.000
_cell.length_c   1.000
_cell.angle_alpha   90.00
_cell.angle_beta   90.00
_cell.angle_gamma   90.00
#
_symmetry.space_group_name_H-M   'P 1'
#
loop_
_entity.id
_entity.type
_entity.pdbx_description
1 polymer ?
#
loop_
_entity_poly.entity_id
_entity_poly.type
_entity_poly.pdbx_seq_one_letter_code
_entity_poly.pdbx_strand_id
1 'polypeptide(L)' 'MSPLLEKVLAEVTQLDRQEQLQLVSYLITQWQQQPNLFVEPKISRKNLFGCMQGKIKIAEDFDAPLDDFAEYM' A
#
# COMPACT_ATOMS: atom_id res chain seq x y z
N MET A 1 -18.74 -19.15 -0.66
CA MET A 1 -19.38 -17.95 -0.10
C MET A 1 -19.14 -17.95 1.41
N SER A 2 -18.92 -16.80 2.05
CA SER A 2 -18.68 -16.78 3.50
C SER A 2 -20.01 -17.05 4.24
N PRO A 3 -20.00 -17.85 5.34
CA PRO A 3 -21.22 -18.24 6.05
C PRO A 3 -21.96 -17.05 6.69
N LEU A 4 -21.26 -15.92 6.89
CA LEU A 4 -21.85 -14.67 7.36
C LEU A 4 -22.66 -13.96 6.27
N LEU A 5 -22.21 -14.00 5.02
CA LEU A 5 -22.91 -13.38 3.89
C LEU A 5 -24.26 -14.05 3.65
N GLU A 6 -24.31 -15.37 3.77
CA GLU A 6 -25.55 -16.15 3.59
C GLU A 6 -26.59 -15.79 4.65
N LYS A 7 -26.16 -15.59 5.91
CA LYS A 7 -27.04 -15.15 6.99
C LYS A 7 -27.56 -13.73 6.78
N VAL A 8 -26.68 -12.80 6.42
CA VAL A 8 -27.06 -11.40 6.16
C VAL A 8 -28.04 -11.32 5.00
N LEU A 9 -27.83 -12.09 3.92
CA LEU A 9 -28.76 -12.12 2.79
C LEU A 9 -30.13 -12.68 3.20
N ALA A 10 -30.17 -13.74 4.02
CA ALA A 10 -31.42 -14.30 4.52
C ALA A 10 -32.20 -13.28 5.38
N GLU A 11 -31.52 -12.53 6.24
CA GLU A 11 -32.14 -11.50 7.07
C GLU A 11 -32.63 -10.29 6.25
N VAL A 12 -31.89 -9.87 5.23
CA VAL A 12 -32.27 -8.74 4.36
C VAL A 12 -33.56 -9.02 3.58
N THR A 13 -33.82 -10.28 3.21
CA THR A 13 -35.06 -10.65 2.53
C THR A 13 -36.31 -10.56 3.40
N GLN A 14 -36.16 -10.45 4.72
CA GLN A 14 -37.27 -10.30 5.67
C GLN A 14 -37.64 -8.83 5.95
N LEU A 15 -36.78 -7.88 5.54
CA LEU A 15 -36.99 -6.45 5.73
C LEU A 15 -38.04 -5.89 4.76
N ASP A 16 -38.64 -4.76 5.13
CA ASP A 16 -39.54 -4.05 4.23
C ASP A 16 -38.79 -3.48 3.01
N ARG A 17 -39.50 -3.31 1.90
CA ARG A 17 -38.93 -2.80 0.65
C ARG A 17 -38.21 -1.46 0.86
N GLN A 18 -38.73 -0.58 1.72
CA GLN A 18 -38.10 0.71 1.98
C GLN A 18 -36.75 0.57 2.68
N GLU A 19 -36.66 -0.33 3.66
CA GLU A 19 -35.44 -0.61 4.42
C GLU A 19 -34.39 -1.28 3.54
N GLN A 20 -34.81 -2.16 2.63
CA GLN A 20 -33.92 -2.77 1.63
C GLN A 20 -33.28 -1.72 0.73
N LEU A 21 -34.06 -0.74 0.25
CA LEU A 21 -33.54 0.34 -0.60
C LEU A 21 -32.57 1.24 0.17
N GLN A 22 -32.86 1.52 1.44
CA GLN A 22 -31.96 2.28 2.32
C GLN A 22 -30.63 1.54 2.51
N LEU A 23 -30.66 0.24 2.79
CA LEU A 23 -29.45 -0.58 2.90
C LEU A 23 -28.62 -0.59 1.62
N VAL A 24 -29.26 -0.76 0.47
CA VAL A 24 -28.56 -0.70 -0.83
C VAL A 24 -27.91 0.67 -1.03
N SER A 25 -28.62 1.76 -0.73
CA SER A 25 -28.08 3.12 -0.85
C SER A 25 -26.88 3.36 0.07
N TYR A 26 -26.94 2.84 1.31
CA TYR A 26 -25.87 2.92 2.29
C TYR A 26 -24.64 2.14 1.82
N LEU A 27 -24.82 0.90 1.33
CA LEU A 27 -23.73 0.08 0.80
C LEU A 27 -23.06 0.75 -0.40
N ILE A 28 -23.83 1.28 -1.36
CA ILE A 28 -23.27 2.01 -2.51
C ILE A 28 -22.43 3.20 -2.05
N THR A 29 -22.96 3.97 -1.09
CA THR A 29 -22.27 5.14 -0.54
C THR A 29 -20.98 4.73 0.16
N GLN A 30 -21.01 3.67 0.97
CA GLN A 30 -19.84 3.16 1.66
C GLN A 30 -18.77 2.65 0.68
N TRP A 31 -19.17 1.96 -0.38
CA TRP A 31 -18.26 1.51 -1.44
C TRP A 31 -17.63 2.69 -2.21
N GLN A 32 -18.41 3.73 -2.52
CA GLN A 32 -17.90 4.94 -3.17
C GLN A 32 -16.99 5.76 -2.26
N GLN A 33 -17.23 5.72 -0.95
CA GLN A 33 -16.49 6.48 0.05
C GLN A 33 -15.25 5.75 0.56
N GLN A 34 -14.99 4.48 0.23
CA GLN A 34 -13.73 3.82 0.59
C GLN A 34 -12.56 4.54 -0.10
N PRO A 35 -11.83 5.43 0.58
CA PRO A 35 -10.72 6.14 0.00
C PRO A 35 -9.53 5.21 0.17
N ASN A 36 -9.21 4.39 -0.83
CA ASN A 36 -7.97 3.63 -0.90
C ASN A 36 -7.53 3.02 0.45
N LEU A 37 -8.29 2.07 1.02
CA LEU A 37 -7.80 1.30 2.18
C LEU A 37 -6.51 0.50 1.86
N PHE A 38 -6.13 0.45 0.58
CA PHE A 38 -4.84 0.02 0.08
C PHE A 38 -4.01 1.22 -0.41
N VAL A 39 -3.80 2.24 0.42
CA VAL A 39 -2.56 2.99 0.31
C VAL A 39 -1.48 2.02 0.77
N GLU A 40 -0.90 1.26 -0.17
CA GLU A 40 0.38 0.59 0.06
C GLU A 40 1.27 1.60 0.78
N PRO A 41 1.98 1.21 1.86
CA PRO A 41 2.87 2.14 2.52
C PRO A 41 3.85 2.61 1.45
N LYS A 42 3.65 3.84 0.94
CA LYS A 42 4.58 4.46 0.00
C LYS A 42 5.88 4.52 0.76
N ILE A 43 6.75 3.57 0.49
CA ILE A 43 8.06 3.49 1.11
C ILE A 43 8.73 4.81 0.75
N SER A 44 8.83 5.69 1.74
CA SER A 44 9.46 6.99 1.57
C SER A 44 10.90 6.73 1.16
N ARG A 45 11.30 7.17 -0.03
CA ARG A 45 12.70 7.09 -0.50
C ARG A 45 13.68 7.63 0.54
N LYS A 46 13.26 8.64 1.31
CA LYS A 46 14.05 9.21 2.40
C LYS A 46 14.29 8.21 3.55
N ASN A 47 13.34 7.33 3.84
CA ASN A 47 13.43 6.33 4.90
C ASN A 47 14.16 5.05 4.45
N LEU A 48 14.26 4.80 3.14
CA LEU A 48 15.04 3.66 2.60
C LEU A 48 16.54 3.83 2.83
N PHE A 49 17.08 5.02 2.59
CA PHE A 49 18.53 5.24 2.71
C PHE A 49 18.97 5.50 4.15
N GLY A 50 18.07 5.94 5.04
CA GLY A 50 18.38 6.15 6.45
C GLY A 50 18.83 4.89 7.19
N CYS A 51 18.35 3.70 6.81
CA CYS A 51 18.76 2.44 7.46
C CYS A 51 20.15 1.93 7.02
N MET A 52 20.69 2.51 5.94
CA MET A 52 22.03 2.21 5.41
C MET A 52 23.07 3.23 5.88
N GLN A 53 22.65 4.32 6.53
CA GLN A 53 23.54 5.35 7.05
C GLN A 53 24.53 4.74 8.06
N GLY A 54 25.82 4.92 7.82
CA GLY A 54 26.90 4.39 8.67
C GLY A 54 27.23 2.90 8.46
N LYS A 55 26.51 2.19 7.59
CA LYS A 55 26.79 0.77 7.25
C LYS A 55 27.71 0.63 6.04
N ILE A 56 27.81 1.65 5.19
CA ILE A 56 28.73 1.70 4.06
C ILE A 56 30.03 2.31 4.56
N LYS A 57 31.13 1.56 4.47
CA LYS A 57 32.49 2.06 4.69
C LYS A 57 33.15 2.16 3.32
N ILE A 58 33.46 3.40 2.93
CA ILE A 58 34.30 3.66 1.74
C ILE A 58 35.75 3.44 2.18
N ALA A 59 36.51 2.72 1.37
CA ALA A 59 37.94 2.52 1.63
C ALA A 59 38.70 3.83 1.41
N GLU A 60 39.80 4.04 2.14
CA GLU A 60 40.55 5.31 2.12
C GLU A 60 41.16 5.61 0.74
N ASP A 61 41.31 4.59 -0.10
CA ASP A 61 41.86 4.63 -1.45
C ASP A 61 40.79 4.67 -2.55
N PHE A 62 39.51 4.88 -2.21
CA PHE A 62 38.44 4.94 -3.22
C PHE A 62 38.67 6.03 -4.28
N ASP A 63 39.29 7.15 -3.88
CA ASP A 63 39.64 8.25 -4.77
C ASP A 63 41.06 8.12 -5.35
N ALA A 64 41.75 7.00 -5.11
CA ALA A 64 43.07 6.78 -5.68
C ALA A 64 42.96 6.70 -7.21
N PRO A 65 43.90 7.33 -7.95
CA PRO A 65 43.94 7.22 -9.40
C PRO A 65 44.10 5.75 -9.78
N LEU A 66 43.23 5.28 -10.68
CA LEU A 66 43.36 3.93 -11.22
C LEU A 66 44.44 3.95 -12.30
N ASP A 67 45.58 3.32 -12.01
CA ASP A 67 46.72 3.24 -12.94
C ASP A 67 46.31 2.66 -14.31
N ASP A 68 45.38 1.71 -14.33
CA ASP A 68 44.86 1.05 -15.53
C ASP A 68 44.05 2.00 -16.45
N PHE A 69 43.56 3.12 -15.94
CA PHE A 69 42.80 4.12 -16.72
C PHE A 69 43.65 5.34 -17.09
N ALA A 70 44.94 5.39 -16.70
CA ALA A 70 45.83 6.49 -17.05
C ALA A 70 46.05 6.65 -18.57
N GLU A 71 45.91 5.57 -19.35
CA GLU A 71 45.98 5.62 -20.82
C GLU A 71 44.70 6.19 -21.48
N TYR A 72 43.59 6.29 -20.74
CA TYR A 72 42.28 6.67 -21.27
C TYR A 72 41.74 8.03 -20.77
N MET A 73 42.39 8.65 -19.77
CA MET A 73 42.09 9.98 -19.22
C MET A 73 43.08 11.03 -19.73
#